data_AF-A0A3S0CW69-F1
#
_entry.id   AF-A0A3S0CW69-F1
#
_cell.length_a   1.000
_cell.length_b   1.000
_cell.length_c   1.000
_cell.angle_alpha   90.00
_cell.angle_beta   90.00
_cell.angle_gamma   90.00
#
_symmetry.space_group_name_H-M   'P 1'
#
loop_
_entity.id
_entity.type
_entity.pdbx_description
1 polymer ?
#
loop_
_entity_poly.entity_id
_entity_poly.type
_entity_poly.pdbx_seq_one_letter_code
_entity_poly.pdbx_strand_id
1 'polypeptide(L)'
;FHELAHQQVYVKDDSGFNEAFATAVELEGTRQWLAQFGTQAQQQQMQQTQQRQKHFQQWLLGYRKQLQQLYASSITDIEKRAAKARLMQALAADYRKMQQQWQGYAGYEHWFQPLPNNAHFASLATYHQWVPAFHHLFEEHAGDWAGFYQSVRKLAKMPREQRQQRLMQLQQRGKSDNGGI
;
A
#
# COMPACT_ATOMS: atom_id res chain seq x y z
N PHE A 1 -8.02 -4.74 -14.43
CA PHE A 1 -8.09 -3.29 -14.23
C PHE A 1 -6.70 -2.65 -14.08
N HIS A 2 -5.77 -3.24 -13.32
CA HIS A 2 -4.41 -2.73 -13.08
C HIS A 2 -3.63 -2.36 -14.36
N GLU A 3 -3.45 -3.30 -15.28
CA GLU A 3 -2.71 -3.05 -16.54
C GLU A 3 -3.36 -1.98 -17.42
N LEU A 4 -4.69 -1.89 -17.43
CA LEU A 4 -5.42 -0.86 -18.17
C LEU A 4 -5.24 0.52 -17.52
N ALA A 5 -5.12 0.59 -16.19
CA ALA A 5 -4.86 1.84 -15.50
C ALA A 5 -3.51 2.44 -15.92
N HIS A 6 -2.46 1.61 -16.06
CA HIS A 6 -1.17 2.06 -16.57
C HIS A 6 -1.25 2.67 -17.97
N GLN A 7 -2.14 2.18 -18.83
CA GLN A 7 -2.36 2.77 -20.15
C GLN A 7 -3.03 4.15 -20.09
N GLN A 8 -3.79 4.43 -19.02
CA GLN A 8 -4.50 5.68 -18.85
C GLN A 8 -3.63 6.78 -18.25
N VAL A 9 -2.84 6.45 -17.22
CA VAL A 9 -1.92 7.38 -16.58
C VAL A 9 -0.64 6.64 -16.20
N TYR A 10 0.49 7.21 -16.62
CA TYR A 10 1.82 6.73 -16.26
C TYR A 10 2.75 7.92 -16.06
N VAL A 11 3.56 7.87 -15.02
CA VAL A 11 4.60 8.86 -14.71
C VAL A 11 5.96 8.19 -14.77
N LYS A 12 6.84 8.71 -15.62
CA LYS A 12 8.21 8.20 -15.75
C LYS A 12 8.96 8.35 -14.42
N ASP A 13 9.73 7.32 -14.06
CA ASP A 13 10.60 7.28 -12.87
C ASP A 13 9.89 7.43 -11.51
N ASP A 14 8.57 7.18 -11.47
CA ASP A 14 7.75 7.21 -10.26
C ASP A 14 6.89 5.94 -10.11
N SER A 15 7.55 4.79 -10.00
CA SER A 15 6.88 3.49 -9.87
C SER A 15 5.95 3.43 -8.65
N GLY A 16 6.28 4.11 -7.55
CA GLY A 16 5.42 4.17 -6.37
C GLY A 16 4.08 4.86 -6.64
N PHE A 17 4.06 5.92 -7.45
CA PHE A 17 2.82 6.53 -7.91
C PHE A 17 2.06 5.60 -8.86
N ASN A 18 2.73 5.04 -9.86
CA ASN A 18 2.10 4.23 -10.90
C ASN A 18 1.44 2.97 -10.33
N GLU A 19 2.15 2.21 -9.50
CA GLU A 19 1.62 0.98 -8.89
C GLU A 19 0.46 1.30 -7.95
N ALA A 20 0.61 2.31 -7.09
CA ALA A 20 -0.45 2.68 -6.16
C ALA A 20 -1.72 3.15 -6.86
N PHE A 21 -1.59 3.91 -7.96
CA PHE A 21 -2.71 4.33 -8.79
C PHE A 21 -3.40 3.13 -9.43
N ALA A 22 -2.65 2.26 -10.09
CA ALA A 22 -3.20 1.10 -10.78
C ALA A 22 -3.88 0.11 -9.81
N THR A 23 -3.27 -0.11 -8.64
CA THR A 23 -3.87 -0.91 -7.57
C THR A 23 -5.16 -0.27 -7.06
N ALA A 24 -5.20 1.06 -6.86
CA ALA A 24 -6.42 1.73 -6.41
C ALA A 24 -7.55 1.61 -7.45
N VAL A 25 -7.25 1.77 -8.75
CA VAL A 25 -8.23 1.55 -9.84
C VAL A 25 -8.74 0.11 -9.83
N GLU A 26 -7.87 -0.87 -9.62
CA GLU A 26 -8.28 -2.27 -9.52
C GLU A 26 -9.23 -2.51 -8.35
N LEU A 27 -8.87 -2.01 -7.16
CA LEU A 27 -9.66 -2.19 -5.95
C LEU A 27 -11.02 -1.53 -6.08
N GLU A 28 -11.07 -0.25 -6.48
CA GLU A 28 -12.31 0.50 -6.61
C GLU A 28 -13.18 0.01 -7.77
N GLY A 29 -12.57 -0.35 -8.90
CA GLY A 29 -13.26 -0.93 -10.06
C GLY A 29 -13.90 -2.26 -9.71
N THR A 30 -13.15 -3.13 -9.05
CA THR A 30 -13.67 -4.41 -8.56
C THR A 30 -14.76 -4.19 -7.52
N ARG A 31 -14.65 -3.18 -6.64
CA ARG A 31 -15.65 -2.86 -5.62
C ARG A 31 -16.98 -2.49 -6.25
N GLN A 32 -16.97 -1.51 -7.17
CA GLN A 32 -18.19 -1.05 -7.83
C GLN A 32 -18.80 -2.15 -8.69
N TRP A 33 -17.98 -2.89 -9.43
CA TRP A 33 -18.46 -4.00 -10.25
C TRP A 33 -19.13 -5.10 -9.41
N LEU A 34 -18.52 -5.50 -8.29
CA LEU A 34 -19.12 -6.49 -7.39
C LEU A 34 -20.35 -5.97 -6.64
N ALA A 35 -20.42 -4.68 -6.34
CA ALA A 35 -21.60 -4.08 -5.74
C ALA A 35 -22.82 -4.15 -6.69
N GLN A 36 -22.59 -4.04 -8.00
CA GLN A 36 -23.65 -4.04 -9.00
C GLN A 36 -23.99 -5.43 -9.55
N PHE A 37 -22.98 -6.29 -9.73
CA PHE A 37 -23.10 -7.57 -10.46
C PHE A 37 -22.64 -8.78 -9.65
N GLY A 38 -22.01 -8.57 -8.50
CA GLY A 38 -21.40 -9.63 -7.71
C GLY A 38 -22.40 -10.36 -6.82
N THR A 39 -22.15 -11.65 -6.60
CA THR A 39 -22.85 -12.43 -5.57
C THR A 39 -22.37 -12.03 -4.17
N GLN A 40 -23.18 -12.31 -3.15
CA GLN A 40 -22.80 -12.03 -1.75
C GLN A 40 -21.49 -12.72 -1.36
N ALA A 41 -21.24 -13.93 -1.84
CA ALA A 41 -19.99 -14.65 -1.62
C ALA A 41 -18.78 -13.94 -2.25
N GLN A 42 -18.93 -13.39 -3.46
CA GLN A 42 -17.85 -12.63 -4.12
C GLN A 42 -17.57 -11.31 -3.38
N GLN A 43 -18.61 -10.62 -2.91
CA GLN A 43 -18.46 -9.41 -2.10
C GLN A 43 -17.72 -9.71 -0.77
N GLN A 44 -18.07 -10.81 -0.10
CA GLN A 44 -17.37 -11.25 1.12
C GLN A 44 -15.90 -11.60 0.85
N GLN A 45 -15.62 -12.32 -0.23
CA GLN A 45 -14.25 -12.65 -0.62
C GLN A 45 -13.40 -11.39 -0.91
N MET A 46 -14.02 -10.38 -1.53
CA MET A 46 -13.38 -9.10 -1.77
C MET A 46 -13.06 -8.38 -0.46
N GLN A 47 -14.02 -8.32 0.48
CA GLN A 47 -13.82 -7.71 1.80
C GLN A 47 -12.68 -8.40 2.55
N GLN A 48 -12.63 -9.74 2.55
CA GLN A 48 -11.53 -10.47 3.16
C GLN A 48 -10.18 -10.13 2.51
N THR A 49 -10.13 -10.01 1.19
CA THR A 49 -8.91 -9.63 0.46
C THR A 49 -8.44 -8.23 0.85
N GLN A 50 -9.35 -7.26 0.92
CA GLN A 50 -9.04 -5.90 1.38
C GLN A 50 -8.55 -5.87 2.83
N GLN A 51 -9.18 -6.65 3.72
CA GLN A 51 -8.74 -6.77 5.12
C GLN A 51 -7.32 -7.32 5.22
N ARG A 52 -7.00 -8.39 4.47
CA ARG A 52 -5.63 -8.94 4.42
C ARG A 52 -4.62 -7.91 3.93
N GLN A 53 -4.94 -7.19 2.86
CA GLN A 53 -4.07 -6.16 2.29
C GLN A 53 -3.83 -5.01 3.28
N LYS A 54 -4.90 -4.51 3.92
CA LYS A 54 -4.80 -3.46 4.95
C LYS A 54 -3.94 -3.92 6.13
N HIS A 55 -4.16 -5.14 6.62
CA HIS A 55 -3.38 -5.72 7.71
C HIS A 55 -1.90 -5.84 7.33
N PHE A 56 -1.61 -6.39 6.15
CA PHE A 56 -0.25 -6.52 5.62
C PHE A 56 0.48 -5.17 5.55
N GLN A 57 -0.19 -4.14 4.99
CA GLN A 57 0.37 -2.80 4.85
C GLN A 57 0.66 -2.16 6.21
N GLN A 58 -0.28 -2.23 7.16
CA GLN A 58 -0.12 -1.66 8.50
C GLN A 58 1.05 -2.33 9.25
N TRP A 59 1.11 -3.65 9.19
CA TRP A 59 2.19 -4.44 9.80
C TRP A 59 3.56 -4.07 9.21
N LEU A 60 3.67 -4.00 7.87
CA LEU A 60 4.92 -3.62 7.22
C LEU A 60 5.36 -2.18 7.55
N LEU A 61 4.42 -1.24 7.61
CA LEU A 61 4.69 0.14 8.05
C LEU A 61 5.25 0.18 9.48
N GLY A 62 4.78 -0.69 10.37
CA GLY A 62 5.33 -0.85 11.72
C GLY A 62 6.82 -1.21 11.70
N TYR A 63 7.20 -2.22 10.92
CA TYR A 63 8.59 -2.64 10.77
C TYR A 63 9.48 -1.57 10.12
N ARG A 64 8.97 -0.81 9.14
CA ARG A 64 9.69 0.32 8.57
C ARG A 64 10.03 1.37 9.62
N LYS A 65 9.08 1.72 10.49
CA LYS A 65 9.33 2.69 11.58
C LYS A 65 10.41 2.19 12.55
N GLN A 66 10.37 0.91 12.92
CA GLN A 66 11.40 0.31 13.78
C GLN A 66 12.78 0.36 13.14
N LEU A 67 12.89 0.08 11.84
CA LEU A 67 14.14 0.22 11.10
C LEU A 67 14.64 1.68 11.06
N GLN A 68 13.75 2.65 10.82
CA GLN A 68 14.12 4.07 10.82
C GLN A 68 14.67 4.50 12.19
N GLN A 69 14.01 4.10 13.28
CA GLN A 69 14.47 4.35 14.65
C GLN A 69 15.82 3.70 14.92
N LEU A 70 16.02 2.45 14.48
CA LEU A 70 17.29 1.75 14.61
C LEU A 70 18.43 2.51 13.93
N TYR A 71 18.24 2.97 12.71
CA TYR A 71 19.28 3.72 11.99
C TYR A 71 19.57 5.09 12.62
N ALA A 72 18.54 5.76 13.16
CA ALA A 72 18.67 7.04 13.85
C ALA A 72 19.30 6.93 15.25
N SER A 73 19.42 5.72 15.82
CA SER A 73 20.00 5.52 17.15
C SER A 73 21.52 5.77 17.20
N SER A 74 22.03 5.99 18.41
CA SER A 74 23.45 6.25 18.70
C SER A 74 24.30 5.00 18.93
N ILE A 75 23.73 3.80 18.76
CA ILE A 75 24.48 2.54 18.93
C ILE A 75 25.47 2.35 17.77
N THR A 76 26.46 1.48 17.96
CA THR A 76 27.50 1.22 16.96
C THR A 76 26.94 0.55 15.71
N ASP A 77 27.64 0.67 14.57
CA ASP A 77 27.23 0.02 13.32
C ASP A 77 27.21 -1.52 13.41
N ILE A 78 28.03 -2.10 14.29
CA ILE A 78 28.02 -3.54 14.57
C ILE A 78 26.69 -3.90 15.26
N GLU A 79 26.28 -3.14 16.26
CA GLU A 79 25.03 -3.35 16.99
C GLU A 79 23.80 -3.09 16.09
N LYS A 80 23.84 -2.05 15.24
CA LYS A 80 22.78 -1.79 14.23
C LYS A 80 22.62 -2.97 13.29
N ARG A 81 23.71 -3.56 12.79
CA ARG A 81 23.65 -4.75 11.92
C ARG A 81 23.03 -5.95 12.64
N ALA A 82 23.41 -6.21 13.90
CA ALA A 82 22.86 -7.30 14.68
C ALA A 82 21.36 -7.10 14.99
N ALA A 83 20.95 -5.89 15.39
CA ALA A 83 19.56 -5.55 15.64
C ALA A 83 18.69 -5.63 14.38
N LYS A 84 19.21 -5.16 13.24
CA LYS A 84 18.55 -5.30 11.95
C LYS A 84 18.29 -6.77 11.61
N ALA A 85 19.28 -7.65 11.78
CA ALA A 85 19.11 -9.07 11.51
C ALA A 85 17.97 -9.68 12.34
N ARG A 86 17.90 -9.32 13.63
CA ARG A 86 16.79 -9.73 14.51
C ARG A 86 15.43 -9.21 14.04
N LEU A 87 15.34 -7.94 13.61
CA LEU A 87 14.11 -7.37 13.05
C LEU A 87 13.65 -8.12 11.78
N MET A 88 14.57 -8.50 10.90
CA MET A 88 14.23 -9.24 9.67
C MET A 88 13.76 -10.67 9.97
N GLN A 89 14.34 -11.32 10.99
CA GLN A 89 13.88 -12.63 11.46
C GLN A 89 12.48 -12.54 12.09
N ALA A 90 12.24 -11.54 12.94
CA ALA A 90 10.94 -11.30 13.56
C ALA A 90 9.85 -11.05 12.51
N LEU A 91 10.14 -10.21 11.51
CA LEU A 91 9.26 -9.97 10.37
C LEU A 91 8.88 -11.28 9.66
N ALA A 92 9.87 -12.12 9.33
CA ALA A 92 9.60 -13.38 8.65
C ALA A 92 8.74 -14.34 9.48
N ALA A 93 8.94 -14.34 10.80
CA ALA A 93 8.14 -15.15 11.72
C ALA A 93 6.71 -14.63 11.84
N ASP A 94 6.53 -13.32 11.94
CA ASP A 94 5.20 -12.69 12.00
C ASP A 94 4.42 -12.89 10.69
N TYR A 95 5.09 -12.84 9.54
CA TYR A 95 4.45 -13.17 8.26
C TYR A 95 3.86 -14.59 8.26
N ARG A 96 4.62 -15.58 8.74
CA ARG A 96 4.13 -16.97 8.83
C ARG A 96 2.92 -17.11 9.75
N LYS A 97 2.91 -16.41 10.88
CA LYS A 97 1.74 -16.36 11.79
C LYS A 97 0.52 -15.74 11.09
N MET A 98 0.75 -14.67 10.35
CA MET A 98 -0.30 -13.98 9.61
C MET A 98 -0.87 -14.85 8.48
N GLN A 99 -0.06 -15.65 7.78
CA GLN A 99 -0.55 -16.66 6.84
C GLN A 99 -1.49 -17.66 7.52
N GLN A 100 -1.17 -18.13 8.72
CA GLN A 100 -2.05 -19.04 9.49
C GLN A 100 -3.39 -18.37 9.82
N GLN A 101 -3.38 -17.11 10.26
CA GLN A 101 -4.61 -16.34 10.52
C GLN A 101 -5.45 -16.14 9.26
N TRP A 102 -4.81 -16.07 8.09
CA TRP A 102 -5.46 -15.95 6.80
C TRP A 102 -5.82 -17.28 6.15
N GLN A 103 -5.94 -18.36 6.93
CA GLN A 103 -6.30 -19.70 6.45
C GLN A 103 -5.33 -20.21 5.37
N GLY A 104 -4.03 -19.93 5.52
CA GLY A 104 -2.99 -20.38 4.60
C GLY A 104 -2.78 -19.48 3.37
N TYR A 105 -3.42 -18.30 3.30
CA TYR A 105 -3.20 -17.39 2.18
C TYR A 105 -1.72 -16.93 2.10
N ALA A 106 -1.07 -17.27 0.98
CA ALA A 106 0.36 -17.05 0.74
C ALA A 106 0.65 -16.00 -0.34
N GLY A 107 -0.28 -15.07 -0.63
CA GLY A 107 -0.14 -14.11 -1.73
C GLY A 107 1.03 -13.13 -1.63
N TYR A 108 1.75 -13.09 -0.50
CA TYR A 108 2.95 -12.28 -0.32
C TYR A 108 4.21 -13.13 -0.09
N GLU A 109 4.15 -14.46 -0.20
CA GLU A 109 5.25 -15.36 0.20
C GLU A 109 6.53 -15.15 -0.62
N HIS A 110 6.38 -14.85 -1.91
CA HIS A 110 7.49 -14.52 -2.80
C HIS A 110 8.33 -13.32 -2.30
N TRP A 111 7.76 -12.43 -1.48
CA TRP A 111 8.49 -11.31 -0.88
C TRP A 111 9.43 -11.73 0.25
N PHE A 112 9.18 -12.88 0.86
CA PHE A 112 9.93 -13.40 2.00
C PHE A 112 10.92 -14.50 1.61
N GLN A 113 11.00 -14.84 0.32
CA GLN A 113 11.88 -15.87 -0.22
C GLN A 113 12.72 -15.34 -1.40
N PRO A 114 13.99 -14.94 -1.19
CA PRO A 114 14.71 -14.89 0.09
C PRO A 114 14.24 -13.74 0.99
N LEU A 115 14.68 -13.73 2.25
CA LEU A 115 14.32 -12.66 3.20
C LEU A 115 14.64 -11.28 2.62
N PRO A 116 13.69 -10.32 2.71
CA PRO A 116 13.85 -9.02 2.09
C PRO A 116 15.01 -8.26 2.75
N ASN A 117 15.90 -7.71 1.91
CA ASN A 117 16.95 -6.80 2.36
C ASN A 117 16.41 -5.35 2.46
N ASN A 118 17.27 -4.39 2.81
CA ASN A 118 16.87 -2.98 2.94
C ASN A 118 16.22 -2.41 1.67
N ALA A 119 16.67 -2.84 0.48
CA ALA A 119 16.13 -2.37 -0.79
C ALA A 119 14.71 -2.93 -1.04
N HIS A 120 14.45 -4.17 -0.64
CA HIS A 120 13.11 -4.79 -0.72
C HIS A 120 12.11 -4.09 0.23
N PHE A 121 12.57 -3.67 1.41
CA PHE A 121 11.74 -2.91 2.34
C PHE A 121 11.42 -1.50 1.85
N ALA A 122 12.44 -0.82 1.33
CA ALA A 122 12.28 0.51 0.77
C ALA A 122 11.31 0.45 -0.42
N SER A 123 11.40 -0.56 -1.28
CA SER A 123 10.53 -0.71 -2.44
C SER A 123 9.08 -1.05 -2.06
N LEU A 124 8.85 -2.04 -1.19
CA LEU A 124 7.48 -2.47 -0.83
C LEU A 124 6.67 -1.39 -0.11
N ALA A 125 7.30 -0.68 0.85
CA ALA A 125 6.65 0.45 1.50
C ALA A 125 6.34 1.57 0.49
N THR A 126 7.18 1.75 -0.53
CA THR A 126 7.02 2.82 -1.53
C THR A 126 5.96 2.48 -2.58
N TYR A 127 5.75 1.20 -2.91
CA TYR A 127 4.79 0.79 -3.94
C TYR A 127 3.33 0.95 -3.51
N HIS A 128 3.02 0.66 -2.25
CA HIS A 128 1.64 0.70 -1.78
C HIS A 128 1.32 1.87 -0.85
N GLN A 129 2.30 2.70 -0.45
CA GLN A 129 2.06 3.81 0.48
C GLN A 129 0.95 4.77 0.00
N TRP A 130 0.81 4.97 -1.32
CA TRP A 130 -0.15 5.93 -1.87
C TRP A 130 -1.52 5.34 -2.19
N VAL A 131 -1.73 4.03 -2.06
CA VAL A 131 -3.05 3.41 -2.34
C VAL A 131 -4.16 4.10 -1.53
N PRO A 132 -4.00 4.38 -0.22
CA PRO A 132 -5.04 5.10 0.53
C PRO A 132 -5.25 6.54 0.03
N ALA A 133 -4.22 7.21 -0.48
CA ALA A 133 -4.37 8.55 -1.06
C ALA A 133 -5.26 8.54 -2.31
N PHE A 134 -5.11 7.53 -3.17
CA PHE A 134 -5.97 7.37 -4.34
C PHE A 134 -7.38 6.90 -3.99
N HIS A 135 -7.52 6.05 -2.97
CA HIS A 135 -8.84 5.69 -2.44
C HIS A 135 -9.60 6.93 -1.96
N HIS A 136 -9.00 7.76 -1.11
CA HIS A 136 -9.62 9.01 -0.67
C HIS A 136 -9.88 9.99 -1.81
N LEU A 137 -8.98 10.06 -2.79
CA LEU A 137 -9.23 10.86 -3.99
C LEU A 137 -10.46 10.36 -4.76
N PHE A 138 -10.68 9.05 -4.83
CA PHE A 138 -11.87 8.47 -5.46
C PHE A 138 -13.15 8.78 -4.67
N GLU A 139 -13.08 8.71 -3.34
CA GLU A 139 -14.16 9.12 -2.44
C GLU A 139 -14.49 10.62 -2.55
N GLU A 140 -13.49 11.50 -2.72
CA GLU A 140 -13.69 12.95 -2.97
C GLU A 140 -14.54 13.20 -4.23
N HIS A 141 -14.52 12.26 -5.20
CA HIS A 141 -15.36 12.29 -6.40
C HIS A 141 -16.64 11.46 -6.27
N ALA A 142 -17.02 11.04 -5.06
CA ALA A 142 -18.19 10.20 -4.80
C ALA A 142 -18.23 8.90 -5.64
N GLY A 143 -17.05 8.38 -5.98
CA GLY A 143 -16.91 7.20 -6.84
C GLY A 143 -17.10 7.47 -8.35
N ASP A 144 -17.09 8.73 -8.78
CA ASP A 144 -17.08 9.09 -10.20
C ASP A 144 -15.69 8.89 -10.82
N TRP A 145 -15.62 8.01 -11.82
CA TRP A 145 -14.38 7.70 -12.52
C TRP A 145 -13.87 8.91 -13.32
N ALA A 146 -14.74 9.70 -13.95
CA ALA A 146 -14.30 10.79 -14.80
C ALA A 146 -13.54 11.87 -14.01
N GLY A 147 -14.11 12.32 -12.88
CA GLY A 147 -13.51 13.27 -11.96
C GLY A 147 -12.24 12.73 -11.29
N PHE A 148 -12.25 11.46 -10.90
CA PHE A 148 -11.07 10.79 -10.37
C PHE A 148 -9.91 10.78 -11.36
N TYR A 149 -10.11 10.27 -12.58
CA TYR A 149 -9.06 10.23 -13.60
C TYR A 149 -8.56 11.64 -13.96
N GLN A 150 -9.45 12.65 -14.02
CA GLN A 150 -9.04 14.04 -14.23
C GLN A 150 -8.09 14.52 -13.13
N SER A 151 -8.37 14.18 -11.88
CA SER A 151 -7.54 14.56 -10.73
C SER A 151 -6.21 13.80 -10.70
N VAL A 152 -6.21 12.51 -11.04
CA VAL A 152 -4.97 11.73 -11.18
C VAL A 152 -4.09 12.29 -12.30
N ARG A 153 -4.65 12.69 -13.44
CA ARG A 153 -3.90 13.35 -14.53
C ARG A 153 -3.28 14.68 -14.08
N LYS A 154 -3.96 15.43 -13.20
CA LYS A 154 -3.38 16.64 -12.59
C LYS A 154 -2.19 16.30 -11.69
N LEU A 155 -2.31 15.28 -10.84
CA LEU A 155 -1.20 14.80 -9.99
C LEU A 155 0.00 14.33 -10.84
N ALA A 156 -0.26 13.58 -11.91
CA ALA A 156 0.78 13.06 -12.80
C ALA A 156 1.64 14.16 -13.46
N LYS A 157 1.05 15.34 -13.70
CA LYS A 157 1.75 16.50 -14.28
C LYS A 157 2.55 17.33 -13.28
N MET A 158 2.38 17.10 -11.98
CA MET A 158 3.12 17.84 -10.94
C MET A 158 4.60 17.42 -10.90
N PRO A 159 5.51 18.34 -10.49
CA PRO A 159 6.85 17.97 -10.06
C PRO A 159 6.81 16.90 -8.96
N ARG A 160 7.80 16.00 -8.93
CA ARG A 160 7.81 14.83 -8.04
C ARG A 160 7.58 15.19 -6.56
N GLU A 161 8.26 16.21 -6.06
CA GLU A 161 8.12 16.63 -4.66
C GLU A 161 6.70 17.15 -4.35
N GLN A 162 6.15 18.00 -5.22
CA GLN A 162 4.79 18.53 -5.07
C GLN A 162 3.74 17.42 -5.13
N ARG A 163 3.92 16.46 -6.05
CA ARG A 163 3.06 15.27 -6.15
C ARG A 163 3.09 14.46 -4.86
N GLN A 164 4.27 14.18 -4.32
CA GLN A 164 4.40 13.44 -3.07
C GLN A 164 3.75 14.17 -1.89
N GLN A 165 3.95 15.48 -1.77
CA GLN A 165 3.28 16.29 -0.74
C GLN A 165 1.75 16.20 -0.86
N ARG A 166 1.22 16.30 -2.08
CA ARG A 166 -0.23 16.19 -2.30
C ARG A 166 -0.78 14.81 -1.96
N LEU A 167 -0.06 13.73 -2.29
CA LEU A 167 -0.44 12.37 -1.89
C LEU A 167 -0.40 12.18 -0.37
N MET A 168 0.60 12.75 0.32
CA MET A 168 0.64 12.74 1.79
C MET A 168 -0.57 13.44 2.41
N GLN A 169 -0.98 14.59 1.87
CA GLN A 169 -2.17 15.31 2.35
C GLN A 169 -3.44 14.48 2.17
N LEU A 170 -3.64 13.87 1.00
CA LEU A 170 -4.78 12.99 0.71
C LEU A 170 -4.82 11.80 1.70
N GLN A 171 -3.66 11.23 2.01
CA GLN A 171 -3.54 10.11 2.94
C GLN A 171 -3.82 10.49 4.42
N GLN A 172 -3.57 11.75 4.80
CA GLN A 172 -3.82 12.24 6.16
C GLN A 172 -5.29 12.63 6.39
N ARG A 173 -5.98 13.11 5.35
CA ARG A 173 -7.40 13.48 5.42
C ARG A 173 -8.28 12.30 5.84
N GLY A 174 -8.14 11.15 5.20
CA GLY A 174 -8.94 9.98 5.59
C GLY A 174 -8.55 9.31 6.91
N LYS A 175 -7.43 9.70 7.56
CA LYS A 175 -7.18 9.35 8.96
C LYS A 175 -7.96 10.21 9.94
N SER A 176 -8.29 11.44 9.53
CA SER A 176 -9.05 12.40 10.34
C SER A 176 -10.55 12.05 10.34
N ASP A 177 -11.05 11.55 9.20
CA ASP A 177 -12.46 11.17 9.03
C ASP A 177 -12.81 9.80 9.67
N ASN A 178 -11.81 8.96 9.95
CA ASN A 178 -11.99 7.61 10.52
C ASN A 178 -11.62 7.54 12.02
N GLY A 179 -11.41 8.70 12.66
CA GLY A 179 -11.05 8.84 14.09
C GLY A 179 -12.23 9.27 14.98
N GLY A 180 -13.44 9.33 14.44
CA GLY A 180 -14.67 9.58 15.19
C GLY A 180 -15.70 8.51 14.89
N ILE A 181 -15.80 7.54 15.78
CA ILE A 181 -16.99 6.93 16.40
C ILE A 181 -16.48 6.01 17.52
#